data_AF-B4VTF7-F1
#
_entry.id   AF-B4VTF7-F1
#
_cell.length_a   1.000
_cell.length_b   1.000
_cell.length_c   1.000
_cell.angle_alpha   90.00
_cell.angle_beta   90.00
_cell.angle_gamma   90.00
#
_symmetry.space_group_name_H-M   'P 1'
#
loop_
_entity.id
_entity.type
_entity.pdbx_description
1 polymer ?
#
loop_
_entity_poly.entity_id
_entity_poly.type
_entity_poly.pdbx_seq_one_letter_code
_entity_poly.pdbx_strand_id
1 'polypeptide(L)' 'MAREQRIQLGREQGIQESKVEMARKMLGVVDEDTISQITGLSLEEVRRLR' A
#
# COMPACT_ATOMS: atom_id res chain seq x y z
N MET A 1 16.20 20.34 12.37
CA MET A 1 15.74 19.99 11.01
C MET A 1 15.96 18.52 10.59
N ALA A 2 16.94 17.77 11.12
CA ALA A 2 17.18 16.37 10.70
C ALA A 2 16.34 15.27 11.41
N ARG A 3 15.60 15.61 12.47
CA ARG A 3 14.74 14.66 13.22
C ARG A 3 13.34 14.55 12.63
N GLU A 4 12.75 15.67 12.23
CA GLU A 4 11.40 15.72 11.66
C GLU A 4 11.32 14.99 10.33
N GLN A 5 12.34 15.15 9.46
CA GLN A 5 12.43 14.46 8.18
C GLN A 5 12.49 12.94 8.32
N ARG A 6 13.17 12.42 9.37
CA ARG A 6 13.26 10.97 9.60
C ARG A 6 11.95 10.35 10.07
N ILE A 7 11.19 11.07 10.90
CA ILE A 7 9.88 10.61 11.37
C ILE A 7 8.87 10.62 10.23
N GLN A 8 8.92 11.64 9.36
CA GLN A 8 8.06 11.75 8.19
C GLN A 8 8.30 10.59 7.22
N LEU A 9 9.58 10.31 6.89
CA LEU A 9 9.94 9.20 5.99
C LEU A 9 9.50 7.83 6.54
N GLY A 10 9.71 7.59 7.84
CA GLY A 10 9.30 6.33 8.47
C GLY A 10 7.78 6.13 8.49
N ARG A 11 7.00 7.21 8.63
CA ARG A 11 5.54 7.16 8.54
C ARG A 11 5.05 6.86 7.13
N GLU A 12 5.65 7.51 6.13
CA GLU A 12 5.29 7.28 4.73
C GLU A 12 5.61 5.85 4.29
N GLN A 13 6.78 5.31 4.70
CA GLN A 13 7.14 3.92 4.48
C GLN A 13 6.17 2.96 5.16
N GLY A 14 5.85 3.16 6.43
CA GLY A 14 4.92 2.28 7.16
C GLY A 14 3.50 2.29 6.57
N ILE A 15 3.02 3.45 6.09
CA ILE A 15 1.72 3.54 5.42
C ILE A 15 1.74 2.75 4.10
N GLN A 16 2.80 2.89 3.31
CA GLN A 16 2.94 2.16 2.05
C GLN A 16 3.05 0.65 2.27
N GLU A 17 3.88 0.21 3.20
CA GLU A 17 4.01 -1.20 3.57
C GLU A 17 2.67 -1.79 4.03
N SER A 18 1.92 -1.06 4.86
CA SER A 18 0.60 -1.49 5.34
C SER A 18 -0.41 -1.66 4.20
N LYS A 19 -0.42 -0.73 3.23
CA LYS A 19 -1.29 -0.81 2.05
C LYS A 19 -0.97 -2.04 1.21
N VAL A 20 0.32 -2.29 0.98
CA VAL A 20 0.80 -3.44 0.22
C VAL A 20 0.47 -4.76 0.91
N GLU A 21 0.70 -4.86 2.23
CA GLU A 21 0.35 -6.05 3.00
C GLU A 21 -1.15 -6.35 2.92
N MET A 22 -1.98 -5.31 3.07
CA MET A 22 -3.42 -5.44 2.97
C MET A 22 -3.85 -5.92 1.57
N ALA A 23 -3.29 -5.32 0.51
CA ALA A 23 -3.55 -5.73 -0.86
C ALA A 23 -3.19 -7.19 -1.10
N ARG A 24 -2.04 -7.65 -0.59
CA ARG A 24 -1.59 -9.05 -0.72
C ARG A 24 -2.56 -10.04 -0.07
N LYS A 25 -3.16 -9.70 1.07
CA LYS A 25 -4.16 -10.54 1.74
C LYS A 25 -5.48 -10.65 0.97
N MET A 26 -5.79 -9.65 0.15
CA MET A 26 -7.00 -9.60 -0.67
C MET A 26 -6.83 -10.21 -2.07
N LEU A 27 -5.58 -10.33 -2.56
CA LEU A 27 -5.31 -10.96 -3.85
C LEU A 27 -5.86 -12.38 -3.90
N GLY A 28 -6.73 -12.63 -4.89
CA GLY A 28 -7.39 -13.93 -5.06
C GLY A 28 -8.66 -14.12 -4.22
N VAL A 29 -9.01 -13.17 -3.35
CA VAL A 29 -10.30 -13.13 -2.62
C VAL A 29 -11.29 -12.19 -3.30
N VAL A 30 -10.79 -11.04 -3.77
CA VAL A 30 -11.57 -10.02 -4.50
C VAL A 30 -10.83 -9.59 -5.77
N ASP A 31 -11.53 -8.89 -6.66
CA ASP A 31 -10.95 -8.33 -7.89
C ASP A 31 -10.00 -7.15 -7.63
N GLU A 32 -9.14 -6.87 -8.61
CA GLU A 32 -8.10 -5.84 -8.53
C GLU A 32 -8.68 -4.43 -8.33
N ASP A 33 -9.85 -4.14 -8.92
CA ASP A 33 -10.54 -2.85 -8.78
C ASP A 33 -10.99 -2.62 -7.33
N THR A 34 -11.54 -3.64 -6.68
CA THR A 34 -11.93 -3.61 -5.27
C THR A 34 -10.70 -3.44 -4.37
N ILE A 35 -9.60 -4.14 -4.65
CA ILE A 35 -8.34 -4.00 -3.88
C ILE A 35 -7.80 -2.57 -4.00
N SER A 36 -7.80 -2.01 -5.21
CA SER A 36 -7.40 -0.64 -5.50
C SER A 36 -8.21 0.37 -4.68
N GLN A 37 -9.55 0.22 -4.65
CA GLN A 37 -10.44 1.10 -3.88
C GLN A 37 -10.21 1.01 -2.36
N ILE A 38 -10.03 -0.20 -1.81
CA ILE A 38 -9.87 -0.40 -0.37
C ILE A 38 -8.49 0.06 0.13
N THR A 39 -7.44 -0.26 -0.61
CA THR A 39 -6.05 0.03 -0.19
C THR A 39 -5.59 1.42 -0.61
N GLY A 40 -6.28 2.03 -1.58
CA GLY A 40 -5.84 3.26 -2.22
C GLY A 40 -4.53 3.10 -3.00
N LEU A 41 -4.18 1.86 -3.37
CA LEU A 41 -3.15 1.57 -4.37
C LEU A 41 -3.76 1.71 -5.77
N SER A 42 -2.97 2.12 -6.75
CA SER A 42 -3.39 2.07 -8.14
C SER A 42 -3.58 0.63 -8.62
N LEU A 43 -4.41 0.45 -9.65
CA LEU A 43 -4.57 -0.85 -10.32
C LEU A 43 -3.23 -1.42 -10.80
N GLU A 44 -2.32 -0.58 -11.29
CA GLU A 44 -0.98 -1.02 -11.67
C GLU A 44 -0.16 -1.54 -10.48
N GLU A 45 -0.22 -0.87 -9.34
CA GLU A 45 0.42 -1.34 -8.11
C GLU A 45 -0.14 -2.69 -7.69
N VAL A 46 -1.47 -2.84 -7.68
CA VAL A 46 -2.13 -4.12 -7.35
C VAL A 46 -1.70 -5.23 -8.31
N ARG A 47 -1.63 -4.95 -9.61
CA ARG A 47 -1.17 -5.93 -10.63
C ARG A 47 0.28 -6.36 -10.44
N ARG A 48 1.15 -5.45 -9.98
CA ARG A 48 2.55 -5.77 -9.66
C ARG A 48 2.72 -6.64 -8.41
N LEU A 49 1.68 -6.77 -7.58
CA LEU A 49 1.72 -7.59 -6.36
C LEU A 49 1.41 -9.07 -6.63
N ARG A 50 0.83 -9.38 -7.79
CA ARG A 50 0.49 -10.73 -8.26
C ARG A 50 1.72 -11.42 -8.85
#